data_AF-A0A538JP82-F1
#
_entry.id   AF-A0A538JP82-F1
#
_cell.length_a   1.000
_cell.length_b   1.000
_cell.length_c   1.000
_cell.angle_alpha   90.00
_cell.angle_beta   90.00
_cell.angle_gamma   90.00
#
_symmetry.space_group_name_H-M   'P 1'
#
loop_
_entity.id
_entity.type
_entity.pdbx_description
1 polymer ?
#
loop_
_entity_poly.entity_id
_entity_poly.type
_entity_poly.pdbx_seq_one_letter_code
_entity_poly.pdbx_strand_id
1 'polypeptide(L)'
;MFSVTDSRTVFNLTDAATAKVRELLEAEGDPALALRVAVRPGGCSGYSYEMFFDGDIAADDAVSDFGGVKVVIDPASAPLLGGATLDFKDGLQGAGFHVSNPNASRSCGCGQSFS
;
A
#
# COMPACT_ATOMS: atom_id res chain seq x y z
N MET A 1 11.42 -9.56 -25.18
CA MET A 1 12.31 -8.66 -24.43
C MET A 1 11.43 -7.89 -23.45
N PHE A 2 11.23 -8.42 -22.24
CA PHE A 2 10.65 -7.68 -21.12
C PHE A 2 11.62 -7.85 -19.97
N SER A 3 12.28 -6.76 -19.61
CA SER A 3 13.22 -6.71 -18.50
C SER A 3 12.48 -7.12 -17.23
N VAL A 4 12.83 -8.30 -16.71
CA VAL A 4 12.57 -8.61 -15.31
C VAL A 4 13.52 -7.73 -14.52
N THR A 5 13.06 -6.52 -14.19
CA THR A 5 13.61 -5.82 -13.03
C THR A 5 13.25 -6.75 -11.88
N ASP A 6 14.26 -7.45 -11.35
CA ASP A 6 14.16 -8.24 -10.12
C ASP A 6 13.96 -7.25 -8.96
N SER A 7 12.74 -6.74 -8.94
CA SER A 7 12.15 -6.02 -7.83
C SER A 7 12.00 -7.06 -6.73
N ARG A 8 12.65 -6.85 -5.60
CA ARG A 8 12.23 -7.48 -4.35
C ARG A 8 10.88 -6.87 -3.94
N THR A 9 9.87 -6.95 -4.81
CA THR A 9 8.53 -6.43 -4.59
C THR A 9 7.93 -7.27 -3.47
N VAL A 10 8.14 -6.79 -2.25
CA VAL A 10 7.43 -7.28 -1.08
C VAL A 10 5.94 -6.96 -1.20
N PHE A 11 5.53 -6.05 -2.09
CA PHE A 11 4.17 -5.53 -2.15
C PHE A 11 3.68 -5.39 -3.59
N ASN A 12 2.38 -5.54 -3.81
CA ASN A 12 1.72 -5.38 -5.11
C ASN A 12 0.71 -4.23 -5.05
N LEU A 13 0.54 -3.51 -6.15
CA LEU A 13 -0.50 -2.50 -6.31
C LEU A 13 -1.44 -2.89 -7.45
N THR A 14 -2.74 -2.67 -7.26
CA THR A 14 -3.71 -2.77 -8.37
C THR A 14 -3.66 -1.53 -9.25
N ASP A 15 -4.18 -1.66 -10.47
CA ASP A 15 -4.28 -0.54 -11.42
C ASP A 15 -5.10 0.62 -10.85
N ALA A 16 -6.22 0.31 -10.16
CA ALA A 16 -7.07 1.30 -9.50
C ALA A 16 -6.31 2.09 -8.42
N ALA A 17 -5.54 1.39 -7.57
CA ALA A 17 -4.71 2.03 -6.57
C ALA A 17 -3.61 2.89 -7.22
N THR A 18 -2.95 2.37 -8.25
CA THR A 18 -1.90 3.08 -8.98
C THR A 18 -2.43 4.36 -9.63
N ALA A 19 -3.58 4.29 -10.31
CA ALA A 19 -4.22 5.43 -10.92
C ALA A 19 -4.59 6.50 -9.88
N LYS A 20 -5.13 6.07 -8.73
CA LYS A 20 -5.50 7.01 -7.66
C LYS A 20 -4.30 7.69 -7.02
N VAL A 21 -3.24 6.92 -6.74
CA VAL A 21 -2.01 7.47 -6.16
C VAL A 21 -1.34 8.42 -7.14
N ARG A 22 -1.33 8.09 -8.43
CA ARG A 22 -0.84 8.99 -9.48
C ARG A 22 -1.64 10.29 -9.50
N GLU A 23 -2.96 10.22 -9.51
CA GLU A 23 -3.83 11.42 -9.50
C GLU A 23 -3.54 12.31 -8.29
N LEU A 24 -3.32 11.72 -7.11
CA LEU A 24 -2.95 12.46 -5.90
C LEU A 24 -1.56 13.09 -6.00
N LEU A 25 -0.55 12.39 -6.53
CA LEU A 25 0.78 12.94 -6.77
C LEU A 25 0.75 14.08 -7.80
N GLU A 26 -0.04 13.94 -8.86
CA GLU A 26 -0.25 14.98 -9.87
C GLU A 26 -0.97 16.20 -9.27
N ALA A 27 -1.90 15.98 -8.33
CA ALA A 27 -2.58 17.05 -7.60
C ALA A 27 -1.64 17.81 -6.64
N GLU A 28 -0.71 17.10 -5.99
CA GLU A 28 0.36 17.74 -5.19
C GLU A 28 1.36 18.49 -6.08
N GLY A 29 1.56 18.02 -7.32
CA GLY A 29 2.43 18.66 -8.32
C GLY A 29 3.91 18.39 -8.12
N ASP A 30 4.28 17.43 -7.27
CA ASP A 30 5.68 17.11 -6.95
C ASP A 30 6.02 15.66 -7.33
N PRO A 31 6.84 15.43 -8.38
CA PRO A 31 7.22 14.10 -8.83
C PRO A 31 8.31 13.44 -7.96
N ALA A 32 8.89 14.18 -7.00
CA ALA A 32 9.83 13.61 -6.04
C ALA A 32 9.11 12.89 -4.88
N LEU A 33 7.82 13.15 -4.68
CA LEU A 33 7.02 12.46 -3.69
C LEU A 33 6.81 10.99 -4.06
N ALA A 34 6.91 10.14 -3.04
CA ALA A 34 6.62 8.73 -3.12
C ALA A 34 5.56 8.36 -2.07
N LEU A 35 4.74 7.35 -2.39
CA LEU A 35 3.76 6.82 -1.45
C LEU A 35 4.47 5.95 -0.42
N ARG A 36 4.58 6.43 0.82
CA ARG A 36 5.08 5.64 1.94
C ARG A 36 3.95 4.81 2.56
N VAL A 37 4.21 3.52 2.80
CA VAL A 37 3.26 2.60 3.44
C VAL A 37 3.88 2.06 4.72
N ALA A 38 3.25 2.38 5.85
CA ALA A 38 3.65 1.94 7.18
C ALA A 38 2.56 1.07 7.81
N VAL A 39 2.97 0.01 8.53
CA VAL A 39 2.06 -0.82 9.32
C VAL A 39 2.20 -0.48 10.79
N ARG A 40 1.10 -0.11 11.42
CA ARG A 40 1.02 0.13 12.87
C ARG A 40 0.24 -0.99 13.54
N PRO A 41 0.75 -1.59 14.62
CA PRO A 41 -0.07 -2.44 15.48
C PRO A 41 -1.06 -1.54 16.25
N GLY A 42 -2.34 -1.57 15.88
CA GLY A 42 -3.37 -0.78 16.55
C GLY A 42 -4.65 -0.70 15.72
N GLY A 43 -5.79 -1.03 16.33
CA GLY A 43 -7.11 -1.03 15.71
C GLY A 43 -7.94 -2.23 16.18
N CYS A 44 -9.27 -2.17 16.06
CA CYS A 44 -10.16 -3.27 16.48
C CYS A 44 -9.90 -4.59 15.72
N SER A 45 -9.22 -4.51 14.57
CA SER A 45 -8.89 -5.64 13.68
C SER A 45 -7.40 -6.04 13.69
N GLY A 46 -6.60 -5.50 14.61
CA GLY A 46 -5.23 -5.97 14.89
C GLY A 46 -4.08 -5.19 14.22
N TYR A 47 -4.29 -4.59 13.04
CA TYR A 47 -3.29 -3.77 12.35
C TYR A 47 -3.94 -2.58 11.63
N SER A 48 -3.27 -1.44 11.62
CA SER A 48 -3.62 -0.25 10.82
C SER A 48 -2.55 -0.01 9.77
N TYR A 49 -2.98 0.30 8.55
CA TYR A 49 -2.10 0.65 7.46
C TYR A 49 -2.16 2.17 7.26
N GLU A 50 -1.03 2.83 7.42
CA GLU A 50 -0.88 4.27 7.18
C GLU A 50 -0.19 4.50 5.85
N MET A 51 -0.73 5.43 5.07
CA MET A 51 -0.26 5.76 3.73
C MET A 51 -0.16 7.27 3.62
N PHE A 52 1.02 7.77 3.25
CA PHE A 52 1.28 9.20 3.13
C PHE A 52 2.33 9.46 2.06
N PHE A 53 2.34 10.68 1.53
CA PHE A 53 3.33 11.10 0.55
C PHE A 53 4.57 11.63 1.25
N ASP A 54 5.72 11.09 0.88
CA ASP A 54 7.02 11.45 1.44
C ASP A 54 8.06 11.50 0.32
N GLY A 55 8.88 12.55 0.31
CA GLY A 55 10.01 12.69 -0.63
C GLY A 55 11.32 12.12 -0.06
N ASP A 56 11.38 11.88 1.25
CA ASP A 56 12.56 11.34 1.93
C ASP A 56 12.51 9.81 1.92
N ILE A 57 13.22 9.24 0.95
CA ILE A 57 13.38 7.79 0.79
C ILE A 57 14.72 7.38 1.39
N ALA A 58 14.71 6.59 2.47
CA ALA A 58 15.95 6.11 3.06
C ALA A 58 16.54 4.95 2.25
N ALA A 59 17.86 4.73 2.37
CA ALA A 59 18.56 3.67 1.63
C ALA A 59 18.16 2.24 2.07
N ASP A 60 17.67 2.10 3.31
CA ASP A 60 17.17 0.83 3.86
C ASP A 60 15.67 0.60 3.54
N ASP A 61 14.98 1.59 2.97
CA ASP A 61 13.57 1.45 2.62
C ASP A 61 13.39 0.59 1.36
N ALA A 62 12.35 -0.22 1.37
CA ALA A 62 11.98 -1.01 0.20
C ALA A 62 11.19 -0.13 -0.79
N VAL A 63 11.81 0.18 -1.93
CA VAL A 63 11.20 0.99 -2.98
C VAL A 63 10.69 0.09 -4.11
N SER A 64 9.43 0.29 -4.50
CA SER A 64 8.79 -0.37 -5.64
C SER A 64 8.22 0.67 -6.59
N ASP A 65 8.45 0.49 -7.90
CA ASP A 65 7.88 1.36 -8.94
C ASP A 65 6.68 0.67 -9.61
N PHE A 66 5.55 1.38 -9.64
CA PHE A 66 4.32 0.94 -10.29
C PHE A 66 3.95 1.91 -11.41
N GLY A 67 4.67 1.83 -12.52
CA GLY A 67 4.37 2.61 -13.72
C GLY A 67 4.51 4.12 -13.47
N GLY A 68 5.57 4.54 -12.78
CA GLY A 68 5.84 5.94 -12.46
C GLY A 68 5.28 6.41 -11.11
N VAL A 69 4.60 5.54 -10.36
CA VAL A 69 4.30 5.77 -8.94
C VAL A 69 5.33 5.04 -8.10
N LYS A 70 6.11 5.79 -7.32
CA LYS A 70 7.05 5.21 -6.35
C LYS A 70 6.31 4.89 -5.07
N VAL A 71 6.47 3.66 -4.60
CA VAL A 71 5.96 3.19 -3.31
C VAL A 71 7.14 2.83 -2.44
N VAL A 72 7.16 3.36 -1.23
CA VAL A 72 8.24 3.20 -0.26
C VAL A 72 7.68 2.49 0.96
N ILE A 73 8.40 1.50 1.46
CA ILE A 73 7.98 0.69 2.60
C ILE A 73 9.13 0.65 3.59
N ASP A 74 8.84 1.01 4.83
CA ASP A 74 9.79 0.91 5.92
C ASP A 74 10.32 -0.53 6.06
N PRO A 75 11.63 -0.73 6.33
CA PRO A 75 12.22 -2.06 6.49
C PRO A 75 11.55 -2.88 7.60
N ALA A 76 10.99 -2.22 8.62
CA ALA A 76 10.21 -2.87 9.68
C ALA A 76 8.85 -3.39 9.20
N SER A 77 8.23 -2.71 8.21
CA SER A 77 6.94 -3.07 7.63
C SER A 77 7.07 -4.03 6.44
N ALA A 78 8.18 -3.97 5.70
CA ALA A 78 8.47 -4.82 4.55
C ALA A 78 8.23 -6.34 4.78
N PRO A 79 8.73 -6.96 5.87
CA PRO A 79 8.46 -8.38 6.13
C PRO A 79 7.00 -8.68 6.48
N LEU A 80 6.26 -7.69 7.02
CA LEU A 80 4.84 -7.84 7.31
C LEU A 80 4.00 -7.74 6.04
N LEU A 81 4.43 -6.91 5.08
CA LEU A 81 3.75 -6.66 3.82
C LEU A 81 4.14 -7.61 2.69
N GLY A 82 5.09 -8.52 2.92
CA GLY A 82 5.57 -9.50 1.93
C GLY A 82 4.47 -10.34 1.28
N GLY A 83 4.15 -10.06 0.00
CA GLY A 83 3.07 -10.69 -0.75
C GLY A 83 1.70 -10.05 -0.56
N ALA A 84 1.62 -8.89 0.10
CA ALA A 84 0.38 -8.13 0.21
C ALA A 84 0.09 -7.35 -1.07
N THR A 85 -1.19 -7.05 -1.28
CA THR A 85 -1.70 -6.31 -2.43
C THR A 85 -2.53 -5.13 -1.96
N LEU A 86 -2.17 -3.93 -2.39
CA LEU A 86 -2.97 -2.71 -2.22
C LEU A 86 -3.96 -2.58 -3.35
N ASP A 87 -5.22 -2.50 -2.96
CA ASP A 87 -6.33 -2.15 -3.84
C ASP A 87 -6.94 -0.82 -3.41
N PHE A 88 -7.56 -0.11 -4.34
CA PHE A 88 -8.32 1.10 -4.01
C PHE A 88 -9.77 0.86 -4.42
N LYS A 89 -10.69 1.04 -3.46
CA LYS A 89 -12.12 0.89 -3.69
C LYS A 89 -12.82 2.19 -3.41
N ASP A 90 -13.53 2.71 -4.42
CA ASP A 90 -14.51 3.78 -4.26
C ASP A 90 -15.90 3.15 -4.04
N GLY A 91 -16.19 2.76 -2.81
CA GLY A 91 -17.49 2.18 -2.45
C GLY A 91 -18.49 3.23 -1.98
N LEU A 92 -19.77 2.85 -1.94
CA LEU A 92 -20.83 3.60 -1.24
C LEU A 92 -20.51 3.86 0.25
N GLN A 93 -19.67 3.01 0.85
CA GLN A 93 -19.18 3.13 2.22
C GLN A 93 -18.01 4.11 2.36
N GLY A 94 -17.51 4.67 1.25
CA GLY A 94 -16.38 5.59 1.19
C GLY A 94 -15.29 5.09 0.23
N ALA A 95 -14.53 6.05 -0.28
CA ALA A 95 -13.28 5.79 -0.98
C ALA A 95 -12.18 5.44 0.03
N GLY A 96 -11.50 4.32 -0.18
CA GLY A 96 -10.47 3.86 0.74
C GLY A 96 -9.49 2.88 0.11
N PHE A 97 -8.27 2.91 0.64
CA PHE A 97 -7.25 1.92 0.33
C PHE A 97 -7.49 0.65 1.14
N HIS A 98 -7.42 -0.48 0.45
CA HIS A 98 -7.64 -1.80 1.02
C HIS A 98 -6.40 -2.67 0.81
N VAL A 99 -5.76 -3.07 1.90
CA VAL A 99 -4.59 -3.95 1.84
C VAL A 99 -5.04 -5.39 2.08
N SER A 100 -4.82 -6.25 1.09
CA SER A 100 -4.99 -7.69 1.22
C SER A 100 -3.64 -8.33 1.51
N ASN A 101 -3.42 -8.76 2.75
CA ASN A 101 -2.16 -9.35 3.17
C ASN A 101 -2.37 -10.81 3.59
N PRO A 102 -1.81 -11.80 2.86
CA PRO A 102 -1.96 -13.21 3.22
C PRO A 102 -1.33 -13.53 4.60
N ASN A 103 -0.30 -12.80 5.02
CA ASN A 103 0.31 -12.94 6.34
C ASN A 103 -0.55 -12.36 7.46
N ALA A 104 -1.43 -11.40 7.15
CA ALA A 104 -2.39 -10.82 8.09
C ALA A 104 -3.64 -11.70 8.27
N SER A 105 -3.46 -13.03 8.20
CA SER A 105 -4.51 -14.02 8.45
C SER A 105 -4.92 -14.04 9.93
N ARG A 106 -5.68 -13.04 10.37
CA ARG A 106 -6.62 -13.16 11.51
C ARG A 106 -7.90 -12.41 11.21
N SER A 107 -8.84 -13.15 10.62
CA SER A 107 -10.19 -13.32 11.15
C SER A 107 -10.59 -12.36 12.28
N CYS A 108 -11.11 -11.19 11.93
CA CYS A 108 -12.17 -10.62 12.78
C CYS A 108 -13.50 -11.10 12.20
N GLY A 109 -13.76 -12.39 12.43
CA GLY A 109 -15.09 -12.98 12.35
C GLY A 109 -15.96 -12.44 13.48
N CYS A 110 -16.28 -11.15 13.44
CA CYS A 110 -17.53 -10.64 13.98
C CYS A 110 -18.32 -10.22 12.73
N GLY A 111 -18.96 -11.14 12.02
CA GLY A 111 -20.01 -11.95 12.60
C GLY A 111 -21.20 -11.07 13.01
N GLN A 112 -21.52 -10.02 12.26
CA GLN A 112 -22.90 -9.54 12.14
C GLN A 112 -23.23 -9.28 10.68
N SER A 113 -23.60 -10.38 10.03
CA SER A 113 -24.48 -10.37 8.87
C SER A 113 -25.92 -10.11 9.35
N PHE A 114 -26.67 -9.36 8.54
CA PHE A 114 -28.14 -9.20 8.51
C PHE A 114 -28.86 -8.49 9.68
N SER A 115 -29.31 -7.26 9.43
CA SER A 115 -30.74 -6.89 9.33
C SER A 115 -30.92 -5.60 8.52
#